data_AF-A0A9E3LMK0-F1
#
_entry.id   AF-A0A9E3LMK0-F1
#
_cell.length_a   1.000
_cell.length_b   1.000
_cell.length_c   1.000
_cell.angle_alpha   90.00
_cell.angle_beta   90.00
_cell.angle_gamma   90.00
#
_symmetry.space_group_name_H-M   'P 1'
#
loop_
_entity.id
_entity.type
_entity.pdbx_description
1 polymer ?
#
loop_
_entity_poly.entity_id
_entity_poly.type
_entity_poly.pdbx_seq_one_letter_code
_entity_poly.pdbx_strand_id
1 'polypeptide(L)'
;MKVFFLDFEASSLAEVSFPIEVAWVDQSGQGERYLIRPAPDWTDWSGEAEMLHGIGRQELIRHGTPHVHVARRAVKVLAADGALVFSDSPQFDGRWLHRLLGVAGITTPLPVLHIARLYGHVCEPLRQALPAPDAPAYRDAQERVRNLVREIVARAEEAEALRPRVQHRALPDAESLWRTWRLVQQGVAKAIEAGQVGG
;
A
#
# COMPACT_ATOMS: atom_id res chain seq x y z
N MET A 1 12.11 7.58 9.49
CA MET A 1 10.78 7.34 8.91
C MET A 1 10.64 5.85 8.67
N LYS A 2 9.56 5.22 9.16
CA LYS A 2 9.26 3.80 8.90
C LYS A 2 8.13 3.75 7.87
N VAL A 3 8.32 3.01 6.79
CA VAL A 3 7.31 2.87 5.74
C VAL A 3 6.68 1.49 5.81
N PHE A 4 5.35 1.44 5.73
CA PHE A 4 4.58 0.21 5.62
C PHE A 4 3.68 0.26 4.39
N PHE A 5 3.54 -0.88 3.73
CA PHE A 5 2.63 -1.13 2.61
C PHE A 5 1.52 -2.01 3.16
N LEU A 6 0.28 -1.54 3.11
CA LEU A 6 -0.90 -2.16 3.72
C LEU A 6 -1.86 -2.58 2.62
N ASP A 7 -2.47 -3.74 2.81
CA ASP A 7 -3.56 -4.21 1.96
C ASP A 7 -4.57 -5.02 2.79
N PHE A 8 -5.84 -4.99 2.37
CA PHE A 8 -6.95 -5.74 2.94
C PHE A 8 -7.76 -6.45 1.87
N GLU A 9 -8.19 -7.67 2.18
CA GLU A 9 -9.30 -8.32 1.49
C GLU A 9 -10.58 -8.17 2.31
N ALA A 10 -11.74 -8.13 1.64
CA ALA A 10 -13.02 -7.83 2.27
C ALA A 10 -14.12 -8.85 1.99
N SER A 11 -15.15 -8.85 2.84
CA SER A 11 -16.32 -9.72 2.73
C SER A 11 -17.16 -9.47 1.47
N SER A 12 -17.12 -8.25 0.93
CA SER A 12 -17.78 -7.80 -0.30
C SER A 12 -17.31 -6.38 -0.67
N LEU A 13 -17.87 -5.83 -1.75
CA LEU A 13 -17.74 -4.41 -2.12
C LEU A 13 -18.81 -3.50 -1.49
N ALA A 14 -19.72 -4.04 -0.68
CA ALA A 14 -20.79 -3.26 -0.07
C ALA A 14 -20.25 -2.26 0.97
N GLU A 15 -21.00 -1.20 1.24
CA GLU A 15 -20.64 -0.22 2.29
C GLU A 15 -20.57 -0.88 3.68
N VAL A 16 -21.38 -1.90 3.91
CA VAL A 16 -21.44 -2.69 5.14
C VAL A 16 -20.37 -3.79 5.23
N SER A 17 -19.51 -3.94 4.21
CA SER A 17 -18.44 -4.94 4.19
C SER A 17 -17.44 -4.77 5.34
N PHE A 18 -16.70 -5.84 5.62
CA PHE A 18 -15.68 -5.87 6.66
C PHE A 18 -14.42 -6.62 6.19
N PRO A 19 -13.25 -6.32 6.80
CA PRO A 19 -12.02 -6.98 6.40
C PRO A 19 -11.99 -8.46 6.82
N ILE A 20 -11.53 -9.32 5.91
CA ILE A 20 -11.41 -10.76 6.10
C ILE A 20 -9.95 -11.23 6.12
N GLU A 21 -9.06 -10.49 5.47
CA GLU A 21 -7.61 -10.66 5.54
C GLU A 21 -6.96 -9.27 5.62
N VAL A 22 -5.85 -9.16 6.34
CA VAL A 22 -5.00 -7.97 6.31
C VAL A 22 -3.55 -8.40 6.24
N ALA A 23 -2.74 -7.64 5.51
CA ALA A 23 -1.30 -7.76 5.58
C ALA A 23 -0.63 -6.40 5.54
N TRP A 24 0.57 -6.33 6.11
CA TRP A 24 1.45 -5.20 5.89
C TRP A 24 2.88 -5.66 5.72
N VAL A 25 3.61 -4.96 4.87
CA VAL A 25 5.03 -5.18 4.58
C VAL A 25 5.80 -3.94 4.99
N ASP A 26 6.90 -4.09 5.72
CA ASP A 26 7.75 -2.95 6.07
C ASP A 26 8.74 -2.60 4.95
N GLN A 27 9.42 -1.46 5.08
CA GLN A 27 10.41 -1.02 4.10
C GLN A 27 11.57 -2.00 3.85
N SER A 28 11.84 -2.92 4.79
CA SER A 28 12.86 -3.97 4.64
C SER A 28 12.35 -5.18 3.85
N GLY A 29 11.04 -5.23 3.56
CA GLY A 29 10.38 -6.33 2.84
C GLY A 29 9.81 -7.40 3.77
N GLN A 30 9.82 -7.18 5.09
CA GLN A 30 9.30 -8.14 6.05
C GLN A 30 7.80 -7.92 6.24
N GLY A 31 7.01 -8.98 6.01
CA GLY A 31 5.56 -8.94 6.05
C GLY A 31 4.93 -9.66 7.24
N GLU A 32 3.82 -9.14 7.73
CA GLU A 32 2.88 -9.85 8.60
C GLU A 32 1.53 -9.97 7.91
N ARG A 33 0.81 -11.07 8.13
CA ARG A 33 -0.53 -11.29 7.58
C ARG A 33 -1.45 -11.99 8.56
N TYR A 34 -2.74 -11.71 8.46
CA TYR A 34 -3.77 -12.26 9.32
C TYR A 34 -5.04 -12.53 8.53
N LEU A 35 -5.52 -13.77 8.56
CA LEU A 35 -6.93 -14.05 8.37
C LEU A 35 -7.69 -13.55 9.60
N ILE A 36 -8.75 -12.78 9.39
CA ILE A 36 -9.49 -12.10 10.45
C ILE A 36 -10.75 -12.89 10.76
N ARG A 37 -10.87 -13.36 12.00
CA ARG A 37 -12.12 -13.92 12.51
C ARG A 37 -13.14 -12.79 12.67
N PRO A 38 -14.29 -12.84 11.97
CA PRO A 38 -15.26 -11.75 11.99
C PRO A 38 -15.75 -11.42 13.40
N ALA A 39 -16.10 -10.17 13.63
CA ALA A 39 -16.83 -9.79 14.83
C ALA A 39 -18.26 -10.37 14.80
N PRO A 40 -18.94 -10.54 15.96
CA PRO A 40 -20.26 -11.15 16.01
C PRO A 40 -21.33 -10.45 15.16
N ASP A 41 -21.23 -9.13 14.98
CA ASP A 41 -22.14 -8.28 14.21
C ASP A 41 -21.78 -8.18 12.72
N TRP A 42 -20.63 -8.73 12.30
CA TRP A 42 -20.18 -8.76 10.92
C TRP A 42 -20.85 -9.90 10.16
N THR A 43 -21.93 -9.55 9.45
CA THR A 43 -22.84 -10.50 8.81
C THR A 43 -22.79 -10.52 7.28
N ASP A 44 -22.39 -9.40 6.67
CA ASP A 44 -22.18 -9.24 5.23
C ASP A 44 -21.29 -10.35 4.64
N TRP A 45 -21.64 -10.84 3.46
CA TRP A 45 -20.86 -11.87 2.77
C TRP A 45 -21.24 -11.93 1.28
N SER A 46 -20.26 -11.88 0.40
CA SER A 46 -20.44 -12.08 -1.05
C SER A 46 -19.80 -13.41 -1.47
N GLY A 47 -20.56 -14.22 -2.20
CA GLY A 47 -20.03 -15.45 -2.80
C GLY A 47 -19.01 -15.17 -3.89
N GLU A 48 -19.13 -14.04 -4.58
CA GLU A 48 -18.16 -13.55 -5.56
C GLU A 48 -16.84 -13.19 -4.89
N ALA A 49 -16.87 -12.48 -3.74
CA ALA A 49 -15.67 -12.18 -2.96
C ALA A 49 -15.02 -13.45 -2.41
N GLU A 50 -15.80 -14.38 -1.87
CA GLU A 50 -15.28 -15.68 -1.41
C GLU A 50 -14.55 -16.44 -2.53
N MET A 51 -15.13 -16.46 -3.73
CA MET A 51 -14.53 -17.09 -4.91
C MET A 51 -13.26 -16.37 -5.37
N LEU A 52 -13.28 -15.04 -5.36
CA LEU A 52 -12.16 -14.20 -5.79
C LEU A 52 -10.94 -14.36 -4.88
N HIS A 53 -11.16 -14.26 -3.56
CA HIS A 53 -10.09 -14.35 -2.56
C HIS A 53 -9.69 -15.79 -2.24
N GLY A 54 -10.59 -16.76 -2.51
CA GLY A 54 -10.42 -18.15 -2.11
C GLY A 54 -10.43 -18.34 -0.59
N ILE A 55 -11.14 -17.47 0.14
CA ILE A 55 -11.22 -17.46 1.62
C ILE A 55 -12.67 -17.65 2.03
N GLY A 56 -12.98 -18.81 2.60
CA GLY A 56 -14.34 -19.13 3.03
C GLY A 56 -14.69 -18.56 4.41
N ARG A 57 -15.96 -18.20 4.64
CA ARG A 57 -16.40 -17.67 5.94
C ARG A 57 -16.13 -18.64 7.09
N GLN A 58 -16.37 -19.93 6.86
CA GLN A 58 -16.13 -20.99 7.84
C GLN A 58 -14.64 -21.14 8.18
N GLU A 59 -13.75 -20.90 7.23
CA GLU A 59 -12.30 -20.88 7.45
C GLU A 59 -11.93 -19.74 8.40
N LEU A 60 -12.46 -18.54 8.18
CA LEU A 60 -12.21 -17.40 9.06
C LEU A 60 -12.71 -17.64 10.50
N ILE A 61 -13.89 -18.26 10.65
CA ILE A 61 -14.44 -18.62 11.97
C ILE A 61 -13.51 -19.61 12.69
N ARG A 62 -13.05 -20.64 11.98
CA ARG A 62 -12.27 -21.73 12.58
C ARG A 62 -10.80 -21.36 12.80
N HIS A 63 -10.18 -20.71 11.84
CA HIS A 63 -8.73 -20.50 11.74
C HIS A 63 -8.31 -19.04 11.81
N GLY A 64 -9.23 -18.10 11.60
CA GLY A 64 -8.94 -16.68 11.69
C GLY A 64 -8.50 -16.27 13.09
N THR A 65 -7.62 -15.26 13.13
CA THR A 65 -7.19 -14.60 14.36
C THR A 65 -8.33 -13.69 14.85
N PRO A 66 -8.66 -13.68 16.16
CA PRO A 66 -9.67 -12.77 16.69
C PRO A 66 -9.43 -11.32 16.27
N HIS A 67 -10.43 -10.66 15.69
CA HIS A 67 -10.33 -9.28 15.18
C HIS A 67 -9.68 -8.31 16.18
N VAL A 68 -9.98 -8.43 17.48
CA VAL A 68 -9.37 -7.60 18.54
C VAL A 68 -7.85 -7.77 18.60
N HIS A 69 -7.34 -8.99 18.42
CA HIS A 69 -5.89 -9.25 18.43
C HIS A 69 -5.23 -8.66 17.19
N VAL A 70 -5.85 -8.79 16.03
CA VAL A 70 -5.37 -8.20 14.77
C VAL A 70 -5.35 -6.67 14.89
N ALA A 71 -6.43 -6.05 15.39
CA ALA A 71 -6.53 -4.61 15.59
C ALA A 71 -5.44 -4.06 16.52
N ARG A 72 -5.23 -4.72 17.68
CA ARG A 72 -4.17 -4.35 18.63
C ARG A 72 -2.78 -4.50 18.01
N ARG A 73 -2.57 -5.56 17.22
CA ARG A 73 -1.30 -5.79 16.53
C ARG A 73 -1.03 -4.73 15.46
N ALA A 74 -2.04 -4.41 14.65
CA ALA A 74 -1.96 -3.36 13.64
C ALA A 74 -1.56 -2.02 14.29
N VAL A 75 -2.21 -1.61 15.38
CA VAL A 75 -1.85 -0.38 16.10
C VAL A 75 -0.43 -0.43 16.66
N LYS A 76 -0.05 -1.55 17.29
CA LYS A 76 1.30 -1.72 17.84
C LYS A 76 2.40 -1.53 16.79
N VAL A 77 2.16 -1.96 15.55
CA VAL A 77 3.16 -1.90 14.47
C VAL A 77 3.05 -0.60 13.68
N LEU A 78 1.85 -0.27 13.22
CA LEU A 78 1.58 0.80 12.26
C LEU A 78 1.46 2.19 12.92
N ALA A 79 1.21 2.25 14.23
CA ALA A 79 1.23 3.51 15.00
C ALA A 79 2.57 3.77 15.70
N ALA A 80 3.60 2.96 15.41
CA ALA A 80 4.93 3.19 15.97
C ALA A 80 5.47 4.57 15.55
N ASP A 81 6.29 5.19 16.40
CA ASP A 81 6.79 6.54 16.15
C ASP A 81 7.47 6.68 14.77
N GLY A 82 7.05 7.71 14.03
CA GLY A 82 7.50 8.02 12.67
C GLY A 82 7.08 7.01 11.58
N ALA A 83 6.07 6.17 11.82
CA ALA A 83 5.51 5.26 10.84
C ALA A 83 4.54 5.97 9.86
N LEU A 84 4.66 5.61 8.58
CA LEU A 84 3.74 5.99 7.52
C LEU A 84 3.22 4.73 6.83
N VAL A 85 1.90 4.67 6.63
CA VAL A 85 1.21 3.53 6.05
C VAL A 85 0.69 3.92 4.67
N PHE A 86 0.97 3.11 3.66
CA PHE A 86 0.59 3.36 2.29
C PHE A 86 -0.23 2.21 1.70
N SER A 87 -1.21 2.55 0.86
CA SER A 87 -1.87 1.60 -0.03
C SER A 87 -2.18 2.28 -1.38
N ASP A 88 -2.53 1.50 -2.40
CA ASP A 88 -3.00 2.02 -3.69
C ASP A 88 -4.50 2.40 -3.66
N SER A 89 -5.23 1.92 -2.65
CA SER A 89 -6.67 2.10 -2.47
C SER A 89 -7.04 2.62 -1.07
N PRO A 90 -6.44 3.74 -0.58
CA PRO A 90 -6.52 4.16 0.82
C PRO A 90 -7.96 4.44 1.31
N GLN A 91 -8.88 4.78 0.41
CA GLN A 91 -10.30 4.96 0.73
C GLN A 91 -11.00 3.65 1.16
N PHE A 92 -10.54 2.51 0.66
CA PHE A 92 -11.05 1.19 1.02
C PHE A 92 -10.27 0.63 2.21
N ASP A 93 -8.94 0.55 2.10
CA ASP A 93 -8.07 0.04 3.18
C ASP A 93 -8.22 0.85 4.48
N GLY A 94 -8.31 2.17 4.37
CA GLY A 94 -8.53 3.05 5.52
C GLY A 94 -9.90 2.84 6.15
N ARG A 95 -10.95 2.55 5.36
CA ARG A 95 -12.30 2.25 5.87
C ARG A 95 -12.30 0.92 6.62
N TRP A 96 -11.70 -0.12 6.05
CA TRP A 96 -11.64 -1.42 6.69
C TRP A 96 -10.73 -1.43 7.92
N LEU A 97 -9.61 -0.72 7.88
CA LEU A 97 -8.79 -0.47 9.08
C LEU A 97 -9.61 0.24 10.15
N HIS A 98 -10.31 1.32 9.81
CA HIS A 98 -11.17 2.04 10.76
C HIS A 98 -12.24 1.13 11.37
N ARG A 99 -12.91 0.31 10.57
CA ARG A 99 -13.89 -0.66 11.04
C ARG A 99 -13.29 -1.70 11.99
N LEU A 100 -12.12 -2.25 11.65
CA LEU A 100 -11.38 -3.20 12.48
C LEU A 100 -10.99 -2.60 13.84
N LEU A 101 -10.50 -1.36 13.85
CA LEU A 101 -10.16 -0.66 15.09
C LEU A 101 -11.42 -0.33 15.91
N GLY A 102 -12.48 0.14 15.25
CA GLY A 102 -13.74 0.53 15.87
C GLY A 102 -14.39 -0.62 16.64
N VAL A 103 -14.49 -1.79 16.01
CA VAL A 103 -15.07 -2.98 16.68
C VAL A 103 -14.20 -3.49 17.85
N ALA A 104 -12.90 -3.16 17.85
CA ALA A 104 -11.98 -3.45 18.94
C ALA A 104 -11.95 -2.36 20.03
N GLY A 105 -12.75 -1.30 19.90
CA GLY A 105 -12.78 -0.16 20.83
C GLY A 105 -11.53 0.71 20.79
N ILE A 106 -10.77 0.68 19.68
CA ILE A 106 -9.52 1.43 19.53
C ILE A 106 -9.79 2.72 18.75
N THR A 107 -9.36 3.86 19.30
CA THR A 107 -9.55 5.19 18.70
C THR A 107 -8.26 5.82 18.15
N THR A 108 -7.14 5.09 18.22
CA THR A 108 -5.85 5.57 17.70
C THR A 108 -5.97 5.87 16.20
N PRO A 109 -5.67 7.11 15.75
CA PRO A 109 -5.71 7.44 14.34
C PRO A 109 -4.57 6.75 13.60
N LEU A 110 -4.92 6.02 12.55
CA LEU A 110 -3.99 5.39 11.62
C LEU A 110 -4.30 5.85 10.19
N PRO A 111 -3.73 6.98 9.74
CA PRO A 111 -3.95 7.45 8.38
C PRO A 111 -3.28 6.52 7.37
N VAL A 112 -4.06 6.06 6.38
CA VAL A 112 -3.55 5.34 5.22
C VAL A 112 -3.39 6.33 4.07
N LEU A 113 -2.17 6.44 3.54
CA LEU A 113 -1.80 7.39 2.49
C LEU A 113 -1.78 6.69 1.13
N HIS A 114 -2.11 7.43 0.06
CA HIS A 114 -1.97 6.91 -1.29
C HIS A 114 -0.49 6.69 -1.65
N ILE A 115 -0.17 5.53 -2.22
CA ILE A 115 1.21 5.12 -2.57
C ILE A 115 1.93 6.12 -3.48
N ALA A 116 1.22 6.78 -4.40
CA ALA A 116 1.78 7.85 -5.23
C ALA A 116 2.48 8.99 -4.45
N ARG A 117 2.06 9.25 -3.19
CA ARG A 117 2.79 10.21 -2.33
C ARG A 117 4.20 9.71 -2.03
N LEU A 118 4.37 8.42 -1.77
CA LEU A 118 5.67 7.81 -1.52
C LEU A 118 6.56 7.88 -2.77
N TYR A 119 6.02 7.58 -3.96
CA TYR A 119 6.76 7.75 -5.22
C TYR A 119 7.23 9.19 -5.42
N GLY A 120 6.39 10.17 -5.06
CA GLY A 120 6.76 11.58 -5.08
C GLY A 120 7.99 11.91 -4.22
N HIS A 121 8.15 11.26 -3.05
CA HIS A 121 9.33 11.42 -2.19
C HIS A 121 10.56 10.72 -2.78
N VAL A 122 10.38 9.53 -3.36
CA VAL A 122 11.48 8.79 -4.02
C VAL A 122 12.05 9.58 -5.19
N CYS A 123 11.21 10.28 -5.94
CA CYS A 123 11.61 11.07 -7.11
C CYS A 123 12.13 12.47 -6.76
N GLU A 124 12.17 12.86 -5.48
CA GLU A 124 12.59 14.20 -5.07
C GLU A 124 14.01 14.58 -5.52
N PRO A 125 15.01 13.68 -5.50
CA PRO A 125 16.34 13.99 -6.04
C PRO A 125 16.32 14.43 -7.51
N LEU A 126 15.40 13.93 -8.33
CA LEU A 126 15.25 14.37 -9.72
C LEU A 126 14.71 15.79 -9.82
N ARG A 127 13.86 16.22 -8.88
CA ARG A 127 13.35 17.60 -8.81
C ARG A 127 14.41 18.56 -8.30
N GLN A 128 15.24 18.11 -7.36
CA GLN A 128 16.33 18.92 -6.81
C GLN A 128 17.43 19.22 -7.83
N ALA A 129 17.54 18.43 -8.89
CA ALA A 129 18.45 18.66 -10.00
C ALA A 129 17.94 19.69 -11.03
N LEU A 130 16.71 20.21 -10.86
CA LEU A 130 16.20 21.27 -11.74
C LEU A 130 17.02 22.56 -11.58
N PRO A 131 17.18 23.35 -12.66
CA PRO A 131 17.76 24.69 -12.54
C PRO A 131 16.87 25.60 -11.68
N ALA A 132 17.38 26.78 -11.33
CA ALA A 132 16.60 27.76 -10.59
C ALA A 132 15.28 28.10 -11.32
N PRO A 133 14.16 28.34 -10.60
CA PRO A 133 12.85 28.59 -11.22
C PRO A 133 12.79 29.74 -12.22
N ASP A 134 13.71 30.70 -12.13
CA ASP A 134 13.86 31.86 -13.00
C ASP A 134 14.77 31.61 -14.22
N ALA A 135 15.43 30.46 -14.30
CA ALA A 135 16.29 30.10 -15.42
C ALA A 135 15.47 29.90 -16.71
N PRO A 136 15.95 30.36 -17.90
CA PRO A 136 15.24 30.19 -19.16
C PRO A 136 14.88 28.74 -19.49
N ALA A 137 15.73 27.79 -19.10
CA ALA A 137 15.55 26.35 -19.34
C ALA A 137 14.64 25.64 -18.31
N TYR A 138 14.14 26.33 -17.27
CA TYR A 138 13.42 25.70 -16.16
C TYR A 138 12.17 24.96 -16.60
N ARG A 139 11.35 25.54 -17.48
CA ARG A 139 10.10 24.90 -17.95
C ARG A 139 10.39 23.59 -18.67
N ASP A 140 11.35 23.62 -19.59
CA ASP A 140 11.73 22.44 -20.38
C ASP A 140 12.36 21.36 -19.49
N ALA A 141 13.23 21.75 -18.55
CA ALA A 141 13.81 20.83 -17.56
C ALA A 141 12.73 20.21 -16.66
N GLN A 142 11.77 21.01 -16.20
CA GLN A 142 10.65 20.55 -15.38
C GLN A 142 9.76 19.55 -16.14
N GLU A 143 9.49 19.80 -17.42
CA GLU A 143 8.73 18.87 -18.26
C GLU A 143 9.50 17.56 -18.50
N ARG A 144 10.81 17.64 -18.79
CA ARG A 144 11.68 16.46 -18.90
C ARG A 144 11.66 15.61 -17.63
N VAL A 145 11.89 16.21 -16.46
CA VAL A 145 11.84 15.50 -15.17
C VAL A 145 10.47 14.90 -14.91
N ARG A 146 9.38 15.63 -15.23
CA ARG A 146 8.02 15.11 -15.07
C ARG A 146 7.77 13.87 -15.94
N ASN A 147 8.22 13.89 -17.19
CA ASN A 147 8.08 12.76 -18.11
C ASN A 147 8.94 11.57 -17.67
N LEU A 148 10.17 11.82 -17.23
CA LEU A 148 11.05 10.79 -16.67
C LEU A 148 10.45 10.12 -15.43
N VAL A 149 9.87 10.90 -14.51
CA VAL A 149 9.19 10.35 -13.32
C VAL A 149 8.02 9.45 -13.74
N ARG A 150 7.19 9.89 -14.69
CA ARG A 150 6.09 9.07 -15.21
C ARG A 150 6.60 7.77 -15.83
N GLU A 151 7.67 7.83 -16.62
CA GLU A 151 8.26 6.66 -17.26
C GLU A 151 8.81 5.67 -16.22
N ILE A 152 9.56 6.15 -15.21
CA ILE A 152 10.10 5.30 -14.14
C ILE A 152 8.98 4.59 -13.39
N VAL A 153 7.92 5.31 -13.01
CA VAL A 153 6.79 4.74 -12.28
C VAL A 153 6.03 3.74 -13.15
N ALA A 154 5.68 4.11 -14.39
CA ALA A 154 4.96 3.23 -15.31
C ALA A 154 5.73 1.93 -15.58
N ARG A 155 7.06 2.02 -15.77
CA ARG A 155 7.92 0.85 -15.98
C ARG A 155 8.00 -0.03 -14.74
N ALA A 156 8.00 0.55 -13.54
CA ALA A 156 7.99 -0.21 -12.29
C ALA A 156 6.66 -0.96 -12.11
N GLU A 157 5.54 -0.29 -12.38
CA GLU A 157 4.20 -0.87 -12.31
C GLU A 157 4.01 -1.98 -13.36
N GLU A 158 4.44 -1.75 -14.60
CA GLU A 158 4.40 -2.77 -15.66
C GLU A 158 5.24 -4.00 -15.30
N ALA A 159 6.46 -3.80 -14.80
CA ALA A 159 7.33 -4.89 -14.40
C ALA A 159 6.75 -5.72 -13.25
N GLU A 160 6.06 -5.10 -12.28
CA GLU A 160 5.40 -5.84 -11.21
C GLU A 160 4.07 -6.48 -11.66
N ALA A 161 3.34 -5.86 -12.59
CA ALA A 161 2.12 -6.44 -13.17
C ALA A 161 2.40 -7.73 -13.95
N LEU A 162 3.59 -7.86 -14.56
CA LEU A 162 4.03 -9.08 -15.24
C LEU A 162 4.52 -10.17 -14.28
N ARG A 163 4.70 -9.88 -12.99
CA ARG A 163 5.19 -10.87 -12.02
C ARG A 163 4.06 -11.87 -11.68
N PRO A 164 4.31 -13.18 -11.78
CA PRO A 164 3.37 -14.17 -11.28
C PRO A 164 3.15 -13.99 -9.78
N ARG A 165 1.92 -13.72 -9.37
CA ARG A 165 1.51 -13.67 -7.96
C ARG A 165 0.07 -14.15 -7.81
N VAL A 166 -0.27 -14.53 -6.59
CA VAL A 166 -1.66 -14.72 -6.20
C VAL A 166 -2.25 -13.33 -5.98
N GLN A 167 -3.15 -12.90 -6.85
CA GLN A 167 -3.87 -11.64 -6.69
C GLN A 167 -5.04 -11.83 -5.73
N HIS A 168 -5.50 -10.72 -5.15
CA HIS A 168 -6.63 -10.70 -4.20
C HIS A 168 -6.31 -11.50 -2.94
N ARG A 169 -5.05 -11.37 -2.51
CA ARG A 169 -4.54 -11.85 -1.23
C ARG A 169 -3.68 -10.74 -0.63
N ALA A 170 -3.99 -10.38 0.62
CA ALA A 170 -3.45 -9.17 1.20
C ALA A 170 -1.91 -9.12 1.23
N LEU A 171 -1.25 -10.23 1.57
CA LEU A 171 0.22 -10.25 1.64
C LEU A 171 0.88 -10.13 0.26
N PRO A 172 0.55 -10.99 -0.73
CA PRO A 172 1.02 -10.80 -2.10
C PRO A 172 0.80 -9.39 -2.67
N ASP A 173 -0.33 -8.77 -2.37
CA ASP A 173 -0.65 -7.43 -2.90
C ASP A 173 0.12 -6.32 -2.15
N ALA A 174 0.25 -6.40 -0.81
CA ALA A 174 1.15 -5.53 -0.05
C ALA A 174 2.63 -5.68 -0.47
N GLU A 175 3.08 -6.90 -0.75
CA GLU A 175 4.41 -7.16 -1.29
C GLU A 175 4.60 -6.57 -2.70
N SER A 176 3.56 -6.61 -3.54
CA SER A 176 3.57 -5.98 -4.86
C SER A 176 3.77 -4.46 -4.75
N LEU A 177 3.09 -3.79 -3.81
CA LEU A 177 3.33 -2.37 -3.54
C LEU A 177 4.77 -2.10 -3.09
N TRP A 178 5.31 -2.93 -2.19
CA TRP A 178 6.71 -2.81 -1.76
C TRP A 178 7.69 -3.01 -2.92
N ARG A 179 7.51 -4.03 -3.78
CA ARG A 179 8.38 -4.29 -4.94
C ARG A 179 8.31 -3.15 -5.95
N THR A 180 7.12 -2.65 -6.24
CA THR A 180 6.93 -1.49 -7.14
C THR A 180 7.69 -0.28 -6.61
N TRP A 181 7.56 0.02 -5.31
CA TRP A 181 8.35 1.09 -4.67
C TRP A 181 9.86 0.87 -4.81
N ARG A 182 10.36 -0.35 -4.60
CA ARG A 182 11.79 -0.69 -4.79
C ARG A 182 12.25 -0.49 -6.24
N LEU A 183 11.41 -0.84 -7.21
CA LEU A 183 11.69 -0.64 -8.64
C LEU A 183 11.74 0.85 -8.99
N VAL A 184 10.83 1.67 -8.44
CA VAL A 184 10.87 3.14 -8.60
C VAL A 184 12.18 3.70 -8.03
N GLN A 185 12.60 3.27 -6.84
CA GLN A 185 13.89 3.70 -6.25
C GLN A 185 15.07 3.35 -7.16
N GLN A 186 15.10 2.15 -7.73
CA GLN A 186 16.14 1.72 -8.66
C GLN A 186 16.11 2.53 -9.96
N GLY A 187 14.93 2.83 -10.49
CA GLY A 187 14.77 3.65 -11.69
C GLY A 187 15.29 5.08 -11.49
N VAL A 188 14.98 5.70 -10.34
CA VAL A 188 15.50 7.02 -9.98
C VAL A 188 17.03 7.00 -9.86
N ALA A 189 17.59 6.02 -9.16
CA ALA A 189 19.05 5.91 -9.01
C ALA A 189 19.76 5.80 -10.37
N LYS A 190 19.25 4.93 -11.26
CA LYS A 190 19.79 4.77 -12.62
C LYS A 190 19.70 6.06 -13.45
N ALA A 191 18.60 6.79 -13.33
CA ALA A 191 18.42 8.04 -14.08
C ALA A 191 19.40 9.13 -13.64
N ILE A 192 19.72 9.19 -12.34
CA ILE A 192 20.75 10.07 -11.79
C ILE A 192 22.13 9.66 -12.29
N GLU A 193 22.48 8.38 -12.21
CA GLU A 193 23.76 7.84 -12.70
C GLU A 193 23.97 8.09 -14.20
N ALA A 194 22.90 7.99 -14.99
CA ALA A 194 22.93 8.22 -16.43
C ALA A 194 22.94 9.71 -16.83
N GLY A 195 22.90 10.65 -15.87
CA GLY A 195 22.90 12.07 -16.14
C GLY A 195 21.63 12.59 -16.83
N GLN A 196 20.53 11.83 -16.81
CA GLN A 196 19.27 12.17 -17.50
C GLN A 196 18.54 13.39 -16.90
N VAL A 197 19.14 14.00 -15.87
CA VAL A 197 18.64 15.17 -15.16
C VAL A 197 19.43 16.45 -15.52
N GLY A 198 20.55 16.33 -16.23
CA GLY A 198 21.42 17.45 -16.62
C GLY A 198 21.54 17.60 -18.13
N GLY A 199 20.88 18.63 -18.67
CA GLY A 199 20.92 19.07 -20.06
C GLY A 199 20.03 20.28 -20.25
#